data_AF-A0A0G2E1D1-F1
#
_entry.id   AF-A0A0G2E1D1-F1
#
_cell.length_a   1.000
_cell.length_b   1.000
_cell.length_c   1.000
_cell.angle_alpha   90.00
_cell.angle_beta   90.00
_cell.angle_gamma   90.00
#
_symmetry.space_group_name_H-M   'P 1'
#
loop_
_entity.id
_entity.type
_entity.pdbx_description
1 polymer ?
#
loop_
_entity_poly.entity_id
_entity_poly.type
_entity_poly.pdbx_seq_one_letter_code
_entity_poly.pdbx_strand_id
1 'polypeptide(L)'
;MMKLSLTLAVGLTSSVLASPTGFNNFKPEDVIERDVVILGGGAAGAYAAVRLRDAGKSVVVIEKEDHLGGHVNTYSAPESPFAVDYGVIAYLELPGVADFFKRFDIDLFPAPDPGFSRKYIDFTTGRTLTSGNPITAAANPLAVQQALSTYGQLAAAYLNHTFPSLAALPTGAALPADLALPFGDFVAKYNLQAALPTIWGFVSFTGDVLRESTAYVLNQFGAVHLNATANSGLLMTGTLNNSVLYDRIAAHLGAADVLYRATAVRAVERTADAVALVVADGTAGCKKLVKAKKLLVTIPPLASTLAPIFGPADEEELDVFSRWTYRSGFVGVLNSTGLPDGVEVVNASPSNASLNLPGGGGESFVWNVISSGLLPGVFRTNVVGDEGLTAEGAKGLVADALSRIGGEGGEGGFAGWILSQGVWVEWEKEYVLCGRGLGE
;
A
#
# COMPACT_ATOMS: atom_id res chain seq x y z
N MET A 1 -3.74 -27.17 -88.44
CA MET A 1 -4.53 -27.02 -87.20
C MET A 1 -3.59 -27.15 -86.02
N MET A 2 -3.16 -26.03 -85.44
CA MET A 2 -2.14 -25.96 -84.39
C MET A 2 -2.86 -25.75 -83.05
N LYS A 3 -2.76 -26.70 -82.11
CA LYS A 3 -3.37 -26.59 -80.78
C LYS A 3 -2.43 -25.81 -79.86
N LEU A 4 -2.86 -24.62 -79.46
CA LEU A 4 -2.23 -23.75 -78.48
C LEU A 4 -2.51 -24.32 -77.07
N SER A 5 -1.47 -24.65 -76.30
CA SER A 5 -1.61 -24.99 -74.88
C SER A 5 -1.33 -23.74 -74.05
N LEU A 6 -2.34 -23.29 -73.32
CA LEU A 6 -2.28 -22.13 -72.43
C LEU A 6 -1.90 -22.63 -71.03
N THR A 7 -0.66 -22.39 -70.59
CA THR A 7 -0.20 -22.72 -69.23
C THR A 7 -0.61 -21.58 -68.30
N LEU A 8 -1.55 -21.84 -67.38
CA LEU A 8 -1.99 -20.88 -66.37
C LEU A 8 -0.98 -20.90 -65.20
N ALA A 9 -0.14 -19.87 -65.11
CA ALA A 9 0.73 -19.66 -63.96
C ALA A 9 -0.10 -19.06 -62.81
N VAL A 10 -0.47 -19.90 -61.84
CA VAL A 10 -1.06 -19.44 -60.58
C VAL A 10 0.08 -18.86 -59.73
N GLY A 11 0.19 -17.53 -59.73
CA GLY A 11 1.03 -16.82 -58.79
C GLY A 11 0.46 -16.99 -57.38
N LEU A 12 1.19 -17.69 -56.52
CA LEU A 12 0.95 -17.68 -55.08
C LEU A 12 1.31 -16.30 -54.55
N THR A 13 0.34 -15.37 -54.56
CA THR A 13 0.45 -14.17 -53.74
C THR A 13 0.40 -14.62 -52.29
N SER A 14 1.55 -14.62 -51.63
CA SER A 14 1.64 -14.75 -50.18
C SER A 14 0.86 -13.60 -49.58
N SER A 15 -0.37 -13.89 -49.16
CA SER A 15 -1.11 -13.05 -48.23
C SER A 15 -0.30 -13.00 -46.95
N VAL A 16 0.43 -11.90 -46.75
CA VAL A 16 0.91 -11.50 -45.43
C VAL A 16 -0.34 -11.38 -44.57
N LEU A 17 -0.62 -12.43 -43.80
CA LEU A 17 -1.56 -12.37 -42.70
C LEU A 17 -1.01 -11.30 -41.76
N ALA A 18 -1.59 -10.10 -41.82
CA ALA A 18 -1.39 -9.11 -40.79
C ALA A 18 -1.80 -9.77 -39.47
N SER A 19 -0.83 -10.05 -38.61
CA SER A 19 -1.14 -10.50 -37.25
C SER A 19 -2.08 -9.45 -36.64
N PRO A 20 -3.21 -9.86 -36.04
CA PRO A 20 -4.16 -8.93 -35.41
C PRO A 20 -3.60 -8.29 -34.12
N THR A 21 -2.36 -8.61 -33.79
CA THR A 21 -1.60 -8.04 -32.69
C THR A 21 -0.93 -6.75 -33.21
N GLY A 22 -1.32 -5.59 -32.67
CA GLY A 22 -0.93 -4.25 -33.12
C GLY A 22 0.56 -3.87 -33.00
N PHE A 23 1.48 -4.80 -33.21
CA PHE A 23 2.93 -4.64 -33.18
C PHE A 23 3.47 -3.79 -34.33
N ASN A 24 2.81 -3.79 -35.49
CA ASN A 24 3.40 -3.27 -36.73
C ASN A 24 3.30 -1.74 -36.91
N ASN A 25 2.72 -1.02 -35.95
CA ASN A 25 2.47 0.43 -36.07
C ASN A 25 3.36 1.30 -35.17
N PHE A 26 4.31 0.72 -34.43
CA PHE A 26 5.25 1.49 -33.61
C PHE A 26 6.51 1.84 -34.40
N LYS A 27 6.95 3.09 -34.32
CA LYS A 27 8.23 3.49 -34.92
C LYS A 27 9.38 2.91 -34.08
N PRO A 28 10.55 2.62 -34.67
CA PRO A 28 11.68 2.06 -33.92
C PRO A 28 12.05 2.86 -32.66
N GLU A 29 11.95 4.18 -32.70
CA GLU A 29 12.21 5.08 -31.57
C GLU A 29 11.20 4.96 -30.41
N ASP A 30 10.00 4.41 -30.68
CA ASP A 30 8.94 4.17 -29.71
C ASP A 30 8.99 2.74 -29.15
N VAL A 31 9.99 1.94 -29.54
CA VAL A 31 10.19 0.57 -29.06
C VAL A 31 11.30 0.54 -28.00
N ILE A 32 10.97 -0.03 -26.84
CA ILE A 32 11.90 -0.22 -25.72
C ILE A 32 12.08 -1.72 -25.50
N GLU A 33 13.32 -2.19 -25.57
CA GLU A 33 13.66 -3.59 -25.32
C GLU A 33 14.50 -3.74 -24.04
N ARG A 34 14.05 -4.58 -23.10
CA ARG A 34 14.72 -4.83 -21.80
C ARG A 34 14.62 -6.31 -21.41
N ASP A 35 15.32 -6.73 -20.37
CA ASP A 35 15.14 -8.08 -19.82
C ASP A 35 13.85 -8.16 -18.99
N VAL A 36 13.56 -7.12 -18.19
CA VAL A 36 12.40 -7.08 -17.30
C VAL A 36 11.64 -5.75 -17.44
N VAL A 37 10.32 -5.82 -17.59
CA VAL A 37 9.42 -4.68 -17.40
C VAL A 37 8.78 -4.76 -16.02
N ILE A 38 8.82 -3.67 -15.26
CA ILE A 38 8.30 -3.57 -13.90
C ILE A 38 7.12 -2.59 -13.91
N LEU A 39 5.95 -3.05 -13.47
CA LEU A 39 4.78 -2.19 -13.30
C LEU A 39 4.74 -1.68 -11.87
N GLY A 40 4.83 -0.37 -11.70
CA GLY A 40 4.88 0.32 -10.41
C GLY A 40 6.31 0.65 -9.99
N GLY A 41 6.51 1.92 -9.62
CA GLY A 41 7.75 2.52 -9.13
C GLY A 41 7.76 2.77 -7.62
N GLY A 42 6.85 2.14 -6.88
CA GLY A 42 6.83 2.17 -5.41
C GLY A 42 8.00 1.40 -4.78
N ALA A 43 7.99 1.23 -3.45
CA ALA A 43 9.06 0.56 -2.69
C ALA A 43 9.47 -0.80 -3.29
N ALA A 44 8.51 -1.67 -3.61
CA ALA A 44 8.77 -2.99 -4.18
C ALA A 44 9.40 -2.91 -5.58
N GLY A 45 8.82 -2.10 -6.48
CA GLY A 45 9.30 -1.97 -7.86
C GLY A 45 10.66 -1.28 -7.96
N ALA A 46 10.87 -0.20 -7.20
CA ALA A 46 12.14 0.53 -7.15
C ALA A 46 13.27 -0.35 -6.58
N TYR A 47 13.02 -1.07 -5.48
CA TYR A 47 13.98 -2.02 -4.93
C TYR A 47 14.30 -3.14 -5.94
N ALA A 48 13.28 -3.75 -6.55
CA ALA A 48 13.47 -4.81 -7.54
C ALA A 48 14.27 -4.33 -8.75
N ALA A 49 14.01 -3.11 -9.25
CA ALA A 49 14.75 -2.52 -10.37
C ALA A 49 16.26 -2.42 -10.07
N VAL A 50 16.61 -1.94 -8.88
CA VAL A 50 18.01 -1.85 -8.43
C VAL A 50 18.64 -3.23 -8.31
N ARG A 51 17.96 -4.20 -7.69
CA ARG A 51 18.49 -5.57 -7.53
C ARG A 51 18.66 -6.30 -8.86
N LEU A 52 17.76 -6.10 -9.81
CA LEU A 52 17.86 -6.67 -11.15
C LEU A 52 19.04 -6.05 -11.92
N ARG A 53 19.30 -4.75 -11.77
CA ARG A 53 20.50 -4.09 -12.30
C ARG A 53 21.79 -4.67 -11.71
N ASP A 54 21.82 -4.90 -10.39
CA ASP A 54 22.96 -5.54 -9.73
C ASP A 54 23.25 -6.95 -10.30
N ALA A 55 22.19 -7.66 -10.70
CA ALA A 55 22.26 -8.96 -11.35
C ALA A 55 22.57 -8.89 -12.86
N GLY A 56 22.95 -7.70 -13.37
CA GLY A 56 23.30 -7.49 -14.77
C GLY A 56 22.11 -7.54 -15.73
N LYS A 57 20.88 -7.32 -15.25
CA LYS A 57 19.67 -7.30 -16.07
C LYS A 57 19.30 -5.86 -16.44
N SER A 58 18.89 -5.67 -17.69
CA SER A 58 18.30 -4.43 -18.15
C SER A 58 16.83 -4.36 -17.73
N VAL A 59 16.39 -3.22 -17.21
CA VAL A 59 15.02 -3.05 -16.71
C VAL A 59 14.40 -1.75 -17.24
N VAL A 60 13.07 -1.74 -17.32
CA VAL A 60 12.27 -0.51 -17.45
C VAL A 60 11.15 -0.52 -16.42
N VAL A 61 11.00 0.59 -15.70
CA VAL A 61 9.93 0.81 -14.71
C VAL A 61 8.83 1.66 -15.34
N ILE A 62 7.59 1.23 -15.19
CA ILE A 62 6.38 1.96 -15.62
C ILE A 62 5.70 2.51 -14.37
N GLU A 63 5.72 3.83 -14.19
CA GLU A 63 5.17 4.54 -13.04
C GLU A 63 4.09 5.52 -13.49
N LYS A 64 2.92 5.46 -12.84
CA LYS A 64 1.75 6.28 -13.18
C LYS A 64 1.88 7.71 -12.66
N GLU A 65 2.64 7.94 -11.61
CA GLU A 65 2.95 9.26 -11.07
C GLU A 65 4.19 9.85 -11.78
N ASP A 66 4.53 11.10 -11.47
CA ASP A 66 5.71 11.78 -12.01
C ASP A 66 6.98 11.59 -11.18
N HIS A 67 6.92 10.74 -10.16
CA HIS A 67 8.02 10.38 -9.28
C HIS A 67 7.92 8.91 -8.84
N LEU A 68 9.03 8.34 -8.37
CA LEU A 68 9.05 7.02 -7.72
C LEU A 68 8.66 7.16 -6.24
N GLY A 69 8.36 6.03 -5.58
CA GLY A 69 8.14 5.99 -4.13
C GLY A 69 6.78 5.47 -3.69
N GLY A 70 5.75 5.55 -4.55
CA GLY A 70 4.43 5.02 -4.25
C GLY A 70 3.80 5.66 -3.01
N HIS A 71 3.70 4.92 -1.91
CA HIS A 71 3.13 5.45 -0.66
C HIS A 71 4.06 6.41 0.10
N VAL A 72 5.32 6.56 -0.33
CA VAL A 72 6.21 7.59 0.22
C VAL A 72 5.79 8.97 -0.27
N ASN A 73 5.40 9.81 0.68
CA ASN A 73 4.89 11.15 0.42
C ASN A 73 5.50 12.12 1.43
N THR A 74 6.12 13.17 0.90
CA THR A 74 6.93 14.11 1.66
C THR A 74 6.54 15.53 1.29
N TYR A 75 6.16 16.33 2.28
CA TYR A 75 5.82 17.73 2.10
C TYR A 75 7.03 18.60 2.41
N SER A 76 7.51 19.32 1.40
CA SER A 76 8.55 20.33 1.58
C SER A 76 7.89 21.70 1.63
N ALA A 77 7.86 22.31 2.83
CA ALA A 77 7.33 23.65 2.96
C ALA A 77 8.26 24.67 2.26
N PRO A 78 7.71 25.66 1.53
CA PRO A 78 8.50 26.77 1.03
C PRO A 78 9.30 27.40 2.18
N GLU A 79 10.59 27.68 1.94
CA GLU A 79 11.50 28.35 2.89
C GLU A 79 11.93 27.53 4.13
N SER A 80 11.47 26.29 4.28
CA SER A 80 11.94 25.38 5.34
C SER A 80 13.06 24.46 4.85
N PRO A 81 14.15 24.27 5.62
CA PRO A 81 15.12 23.21 5.34
C PRO A 81 14.61 21.82 5.73
N PHE A 82 13.50 21.75 6.48
CA PHE A 82 12.89 20.50 6.93
C PHE A 82 11.68 20.14 6.06
N ALA A 83 11.58 18.86 5.74
CA ALA A 83 10.40 18.27 5.13
C ALA A 83 9.58 17.48 6.16
N VAL A 84 8.34 17.17 5.81
CA VAL A 84 7.43 16.38 6.63
C VAL A 84 7.00 15.16 5.84
N ASP A 85 7.47 13.99 6.26
CA ASP A 85 6.92 12.72 5.79
C ASP A 85 5.48 12.56 6.34
N TYR A 86 4.53 12.36 5.43
CA TYR A 86 3.11 12.16 5.75
C TYR A 86 2.53 10.88 5.14
N GLY A 87 3.31 10.15 4.33
CA GLY A 87 3.01 8.76 3.95
C GLY A 87 3.76 7.77 4.85
N VAL A 88 4.79 7.13 4.31
CA VAL A 88 5.72 6.28 5.08
C VAL A 88 6.55 7.14 6.03
N ILE A 89 6.60 6.77 7.32
CA ILE A 89 7.33 7.52 8.35
C ILE A 89 8.67 6.88 8.71
N ALA A 90 8.68 5.56 8.93
CA ALA A 90 9.85 4.83 9.39
C ALA A 90 9.95 3.44 8.75
N TYR A 91 11.14 2.87 8.81
CA TYR A 91 11.49 1.56 8.27
C TYR A 91 11.89 0.61 9.41
N LEU A 92 11.58 -0.67 9.27
CA LEU A 92 12.06 -1.67 10.22
C LEU A 92 13.56 -1.90 10.07
N GLU A 93 14.25 -2.07 11.18
CA GLU A 93 15.62 -2.59 11.22
C GLU A 93 15.63 -4.08 10.86
N LEU A 94 15.73 -4.35 9.56
CA LEU A 94 15.90 -5.69 9.00
C LEU A 94 17.26 -5.83 8.33
N PRO A 95 17.80 -7.07 8.20
CA PRO A 95 19.06 -7.30 7.49
C PRO A 95 19.06 -6.66 6.09
N GLY A 96 20.08 -5.85 5.81
CA GLY A 96 20.28 -5.18 4.53
C GLY A 96 19.52 -3.87 4.32
N VAL A 97 18.62 -3.45 5.23
CA VAL A 97 17.89 -2.18 5.10
C VAL A 97 18.86 -0.99 5.16
N ALA A 98 19.69 -0.90 6.20
CA ALA A 98 20.66 0.19 6.33
C ALA A 98 21.67 0.20 5.16
N ASP A 99 22.15 -0.96 4.73
CA ASP A 99 23.09 -1.08 3.60
C ASP A 99 22.46 -0.59 2.29
N PHE A 100 21.19 -0.90 2.06
CA PHE A 100 20.46 -0.44 0.88
C PHE A 100 20.32 1.08 0.86
N PHE A 101 19.94 1.70 1.98
CA PHE A 101 19.87 3.16 2.08
C PHE A 101 21.27 3.80 1.95
N LYS A 102 22.29 3.21 2.56
CA LYS A 102 23.67 3.71 2.51
C LYS A 102 24.24 3.74 1.09
N ARG A 103 23.87 2.78 0.24
CA ARG A 103 24.21 2.79 -1.19
C ARG A 103 23.76 4.07 -1.91
N PHE A 104 22.67 4.66 -1.44
CA PHE A 104 22.15 5.92 -1.95
C PHE A 104 22.54 7.10 -1.07
N ASP A 105 23.60 6.99 -0.26
CA ASP A 105 24.11 8.05 0.62
C ASP A 105 23.07 8.59 1.62
N ILE A 106 22.24 7.68 2.15
CA ILE A 106 21.26 7.98 3.19
C ILE A 106 21.60 7.16 4.41
N ASP A 107 21.99 7.83 5.49
CA ASP A 107 22.11 7.19 6.80
C ASP A 107 20.73 7.05 7.43
N LEU A 108 20.55 5.99 8.23
CA LEU A 108 19.35 5.76 9.03
C LEU A 108 19.67 5.95 10.51
N PHE A 109 18.69 6.43 11.27
CA PHE A 109 18.82 6.55 12.72
C PHE A 109 17.50 6.16 13.40
N PRO A 110 17.54 5.70 14.68
CA PRO A 110 16.33 5.38 15.42
C PRO A 110 15.35 6.55 15.50
N ALA A 111 14.08 6.30 15.18
CA ALA A 111 13.01 7.27 15.29
C ALA A 111 12.89 7.75 16.75
N PRO A 112 12.93 9.06 17.01
CA PRO A 112 12.75 9.58 18.36
C PRO A 112 11.29 9.47 18.79
N ASP A 113 11.07 9.43 20.10
CA ASP A 113 9.74 9.70 20.65
C ASP A 113 9.42 11.19 20.42
N PRO A 114 8.37 11.53 19.65
CA PRO A 114 8.01 12.92 19.42
C PRO A 114 7.50 13.64 20.67
N GLY A 115 7.15 12.91 21.74
CA GLY A 115 6.67 13.50 23.00
C GLY A 115 5.32 14.20 22.88
N PHE A 116 4.53 13.87 21.85
CA PHE A 116 3.25 14.51 21.60
C PHE A 116 2.21 14.18 22.68
N SER A 117 1.44 15.18 23.09
CA SER A 117 0.29 14.98 23.95
C SER A 117 -0.85 14.34 23.16
N ARG A 118 -1.04 13.03 23.32
CA ARG A 118 -2.14 12.28 22.72
C ARG A 118 -3.50 12.61 23.36
N LYS A 119 -4.51 12.85 22.53
CA LYS A 119 -5.92 13.05 22.92
C LYS A 119 -6.82 12.11 22.13
N TYR A 120 -7.70 11.39 22.83
CA TYR A 120 -8.74 10.58 22.19
C TYR A 120 -10.03 11.41 22.08
N ILE A 121 -10.50 11.63 20.86
CA ILE A 121 -11.69 12.45 20.59
C ILE A 121 -12.63 11.65 19.69
N ASP A 122 -13.92 11.73 19.95
CA ASP A 122 -14.94 11.26 19.01
C ASP A 122 -15.08 12.28 17.88
N PHE A 123 -14.60 11.93 16.68
CA PHE A 123 -14.60 12.88 15.56
C PHE A 123 -16.00 13.12 14.99
N THR A 124 -17.01 12.35 15.41
CA THR A 124 -18.42 12.58 15.03
C THR A 124 -19.09 13.65 15.89
N THR A 125 -18.62 13.85 17.12
CA THR A 125 -19.20 14.82 18.07
C THR A 125 -18.23 15.93 18.49
N GLY A 126 -16.93 15.77 18.23
CA GLY A 126 -15.86 16.65 18.71
C GLY A 126 -15.53 16.50 20.20
N ARG A 127 -16.16 15.56 20.91
CA ARG A 127 -16.02 15.44 22.37
C ARG A 127 -14.83 14.57 22.74
N THR A 128 -14.04 15.04 23.70
CA THR A 128 -12.96 14.24 24.28
C THR A 128 -13.54 13.02 25.00
N LEU A 129 -12.94 11.86 24.77
CA LEU A 129 -13.29 10.62 25.45
C LEU A 129 -12.73 10.64 26.88
N THR A 130 -13.59 10.39 27.87
CA THR A 130 -13.22 10.41 29.31
C THR A 130 -13.23 9.04 29.97
N SER A 131 -13.69 8.00 29.26
CA SER A 131 -13.76 6.61 29.72
C SER A 131 -13.67 5.64 28.53
N GLY A 132 -13.43 4.37 28.79
CA GLY A 132 -13.34 3.34 27.75
C GLY A 132 -11.93 2.77 27.63
N ASN A 133 -11.75 1.84 26.69
CA ASN A 133 -10.52 1.07 26.54
C ASN A 133 -9.23 1.93 26.45
N PRO A 134 -9.12 2.91 25.54
CA PRO A 134 -7.89 3.72 25.43
C PRO A 134 -7.60 4.54 26.69
N ILE A 135 -8.63 5.01 27.39
CA ILE A 135 -8.47 5.79 28.63
C ILE A 135 -8.01 4.89 29.79
N THR A 136 -8.63 3.71 29.93
CA THR A 136 -8.23 2.71 30.93
C THR A 136 -6.82 2.21 30.69
N ALA A 137 -6.45 1.94 29.43
CA ALA A 137 -5.09 1.52 29.06
C ALA A 137 -4.05 2.60 29.40
N ALA A 138 -4.32 3.86 29.05
CA ALA A 138 -3.42 4.98 29.37
C ALA A 138 -3.22 5.18 30.88
N ALA A 139 -4.24 4.88 31.70
CA ALA A 139 -4.17 4.98 33.16
C ALA A 139 -3.46 3.79 33.83
N ASN A 140 -3.19 2.69 33.11
CA ASN A 140 -2.58 1.48 33.66
C ASN A 140 -1.44 0.92 32.77
N PRO A 141 -0.25 1.55 32.80
CA PRO A 141 0.89 1.12 32.00
C PRO A 141 1.34 -0.33 32.27
N LEU A 142 1.15 -0.85 33.49
CA LEU A 142 1.48 -2.23 33.82
C LEU A 142 0.58 -3.23 33.08
N ALA A 143 -0.73 -2.96 33.02
CA ALA A 143 -1.65 -3.80 32.26
C ALA A 143 -1.34 -3.78 30.76
N VAL A 144 -0.96 -2.60 30.23
CA VAL A 144 -0.52 -2.48 28.83
C VAL A 144 0.73 -3.32 28.58
N GLN A 145 1.74 -3.23 29.46
CA GLN A 145 2.97 -4.03 29.36
C GLN A 145 2.68 -5.53 29.40
N GLN A 146 1.83 -5.99 30.33
CA GLN A 146 1.45 -7.40 30.46
C GLN A 146 0.73 -7.90 29.21
N ALA A 147 -0.25 -7.13 28.71
CA ALA A 147 -0.98 -7.47 27.49
C ALA A 147 -0.07 -7.50 26.26
N LEU A 148 0.85 -6.53 26.10
CA LEU A 148 1.83 -6.53 25.00
C LEU A 148 2.83 -7.68 25.10
N SER A 149 3.23 -8.08 26.31
CA SER A 149 4.07 -9.26 26.52
C SER A 149 3.36 -10.54 26.07
N THR A 150 2.10 -10.72 26.48
CA THR A 150 1.29 -11.87 26.03
C THR A 150 1.09 -11.85 24.51
N TYR A 151 0.73 -10.70 23.95
CA TYR A 151 0.61 -10.52 22.50
C TYR A 151 1.90 -10.87 21.76
N GLY A 152 3.05 -10.40 22.24
CA GLY A 152 4.36 -10.67 21.65
C GLY A 152 4.72 -12.16 21.64
N GLN A 153 4.42 -12.88 22.73
CA GLN A 153 4.64 -14.33 22.79
C GLN A 153 3.77 -15.09 21.78
N LEU A 154 2.48 -14.71 21.67
CA LEU A 154 1.57 -15.31 20.71
C LEU A 154 1.98 -14.98 19.27
N ALA A 155 2.34 -13.72 19.00
CA ALA A 155 2.81 -13.29 17.68
C ALA A 155 4.10 -14.02 17.27
N ALA A 156 5.01 -14.26 18.22
CA ALA A 156 6.25 -15.01 17.97
C ALA A 156 5.97 -16.48 17.65
N ALA A 157 4.97 -17.10 18.29
CA ALA A 157 4.57 -18.47 18.01
C ALA A 157 4.08 -18.66 16.56
N TYR A 158 3.54 -17.60 15.94
CA TYR A 158 3.06 -17.60 14.55
C TYR A 158 3.99 -16.93 13.55
N LEU A 159 5.20 -16.54 13.95
CA LEU A 159 6.09 -15.71 13.14
C LEU A 159 6.36 -16.29 11.74
N ASN A 160 6.57 -17.60 11.65
CA ASN A 160 6.86 -18.29 10.39
C ASN A 160 5.68 -18.27 9.40
N HIS A 161 4.48 -17.97 9.87
CA HIS A 161 3.27 -17.87 9.04
C HIS A 161 2.92 -16.42 8.69
N THR A 162 3.34 -15.46 9.50
CA THR A 162 2.89 -14.06 9.42
C THR A 162 3.97 -13.09 8.99
N PHE A 163 5.24 -13.49 8.95
CA PHE A 163 6.35 -12.62 8.54
C PHE A 163 7.35 -13.36 7.63
N PRO A 164 7.90 -12.71 6.59
CA PRO A 164 7.65 -11.32 6.15
C PRO A 164 6.32 -11.14 5.39
N SER A 165 5.63 -12.22 5.08
CA SER A 165 4.34 -12.19 4.39
C SER A 165 3.47 -13.38 4.80
N LEU A 166 2.21 -13.36 4.38
CA LEU A 166 1.26 -14.46 4.55
C LEU A 166 1.48 -15.63 3.57
N ALA A 167 2.54 -15.61 2.75
CA ALA A 167 2.78 -16.63 1.73
C ALA A 167 3.08 -18.03 2.31
N ALA A 168 3.45 -18.10 3.59
CA ALA A 168 3.71 -19.34 4.32
C ALA A 168 2.46 -19.90 5.04
N LEU A 169 1.29 -19.30 4.83
CA LEU A 169 0.03 -19.90 5.25
C LEU A 169 -0.24 -21.17 4.43
N PRO A 170 -0.78 -22.23 5.06
CA PRO A 170 -1.08 -23.47 4.35
C PRO A 170 -2.16 -23.26 3.29
N THR A 171 -1.90 -23.69 2.06
CA THR A 171 -2.91 -23.79 1.01
C THR A 171 -3.63 -25.14 1.11
N GLY A 172 -4.95 -25.13 1.33
CA GLY A 172 -5.79 -26.34 1.32
C GLY A 172 -5.76 -27.19 2.60
N ALA A 173 -4.89 -26.88 3.57
CA ALA A 173 -4.96 -27.43 4.92
C ALA A 173 -5.54 -26.38 5.89
N ALA A 174 -6.11 -26.84 7.00
CA ALA A 174 -6.70 -25.92 7.99
C ALA A 174 -5.62 -24.98 8.56
N LEU A 175 -5.92 -23.69 8.57
CA LEU A 175 -5.13 -22.68 9.25
C LEU A 175 -5.06 -22.99 10.76
N PRO A 176 -3.97 -22.62 11.46
CA PRO A 176 -3.97 -22.58 12.91
C PRO A 176 -5.19 -21.80 13.41
N ALA A 177 -5.97 -22.38 14.32
CA ALA A 177 -7.30 -21.86 14.69
C ALA A 177 -7.25 -20.37 15.10
N ASP A 178 -6.21 -19.96 15.83
CA ASP A 178 -6.05 -18.57 16.25
C ASP A 178 -5.81 -17.60 15.09
N LEU A 179 -5.09 -18.02 14.06
CA LEU A 179 -4.83 -17.16 12.89
C LEU A 179 -6.10 -16.90 12.06
N ALA A 180 -7.06 -17.82 12.11
CA ALA A 180 -8.35 -17.69 11.45
C ALA A 180 -9.38 -16.87 12.27
N LEU A 181 -9.14 -16.61 13.56
CA LEU A 181 -10.06 -15.83 14.38
C LEU A 181 -10.17 -14.40 13.88
N PRO A 182 -11.37 -13.78 13.92
CA PRO A 182 -11.49 -12.34 13.97
C PRO A 182 -10.61 -11.80 15.10
N PHE A 183 -9.88 -10.72 14.84
CA PHE A 183 -8.88 -10.22 15.79
C PHE A 183 -9.51 -9.76 17.11
N GLY A 184 -10.77 -9.30 17.10
CA GLY A 184 -11.53 -9.01 18.31
C GLY A 184 -11.74 -10.24 19.19
N ASP A 185 -11.99 -11.41 18.60
CA ASP A 185 -12.13 -12.67 19.33
C ASP A 185 -10.77 -13.14 19.88
N PHE A 186 -9.69 -12.94 19.12
CA PHE A 186 -8.33 -13.19 19.60
C PHE A 186 -7.96 -12.27 20.78
N VAL A 187 -8.31 -10.98 20.70
CA VAL A 187 -8.14 -10.01 21.78
C VAL A 187 -8.92 -10.44 23.03
N ALA A 188 -10.17 -10.88 22.87
CA ALA A 188 -10.99 -11.35 23.97
C ALA A 188 -10.44 -12.64 24.59
N LYS A 189 -10.08 -13.62 23.75
CA LYS A 189 -9.55 -14.93 24.16
C LYS A 189 -8.32 -14.83 25.04
N TYR A 190 -7.42 -13.89 24.73
CA TYR A 190 -6.14 -13.72 25.41
C TYR A 190 -6.06 -12.49 26.33
N ASN A 191 -7.19 -11.81 26.57
CA ASN A 191 -7.28 -10.63 27.43
C ASN A 191 -6.29 -9.50 27.02
N LEU A 192 -6.30 -9.15 25.73
CA LEU A 192 -5.35 -8.20 25.12
C LEU A 192 -5.89 -6.78 24.95
N GLN A 193 -7.04 -6.46 25.56
CA GLN A 193 -7.74 -5.18 25.37
C GLN A 193 -6.84 -3.98 25.70
N ALA A 194 -6.01 -4.10 26.75
CA ALA A 194 -5.05 -3.06 27.14
C ALA A 194 -3.93 -2.82 26.11
N ALA A 195 -3.57 -3.82 25.31
CA ALA A 195 -2.58 -3.67 24.24
C ALA A 195 -3.16 -3.07 22.95
N LEU A 196 -4.49 -3.15 22.78
CA LEU A 196 -5.17 -2.79 21.54
C LEU A 196 -4.89 -1.34 21.08
N PRO A 197 -4.87 -0.29 21.94
CA PRO A 197 -4.55 1.06 21.49
C PRO A 197 -3.14 1.18 20.89
N THR A 198 -2.17 0.42 21.41
CA THR A 198 -0.81 0.37 20.87
C THR A 198 -0.79 -0.38 19.54
N ILE A 199 -1.39 -1.58 19.49
CA ILE A 199 -1.45 -2.41 18.27
C ILE A 199 -2.13 -1.64 17.14
N TRP A 200 -3.28 -1.03 17.42
CA TRP A 200 -4.05 -0.27 16.44
C TRP A 200 -3.23 0.88 15.84
N GLY A 201 -2.38 1.54 16.64
CA GLY A 201 -1.49 2.61 16.18
C GLY A 201 -0.51 2.20 15.06
N PHE A 202 -0.25 0.90 14.88
CA PHE A 202 0.66 0.37 13.85
C PHE A 202 -0.04 -0.42 12.75
N VAL A 203 -1.29 -0.84 12.94
CA VAL A 203 -2.05 -1.64 11.97
C VAL A 203 -2.76 -0.70 11.00
N SER A 204 -1.99 -0.14 10.06
CA SER A 204 -2.43 0.97 9.22
C SER A 204 -3.50 0.57 8.20
N PHE A 205 -4.48 1.47 7.99
CA PHE A 205 -5.50 1.40 6.93
C PHE A 205 -6.37 0.14 6.89
N THR A 206 -6.43 -0.62 7.98
CA THR A 206 -7.07 -1.95 8.03
C THR A 206 -8.61 -1.91 8.18
N GLY A 207 -9.23 -0.75 8.38
CA GLY A 207 -10.69 -0.63 8.49
C GLY A 207 -11.21 -1.09 9.86
N ASP A 208 -12.19 -2.01 9.87
CA ASP A 208 -12.74 -2.59 11.10
C ASP A 208 -11.79 -3.66 11.66
N VAL A 209 -10.73 -3.21 12.32
CA VAL A 209 -9.62 -4.05 12.80
C VAL A 209 -10.08 -5.22 13.67
N LEU A 210 -11.19 -5.12 14.40
CA LEU A 210 -11.68 -6.21 15.25
C LEU A 210 -12.31 -7.35 14.44
N ARG A 211 -12.76 -7.08 13.21
CA ARG A 211 -13.35 -8.09 12.32
C ARG A 211 -12.34 -8.74 11.40
N GLU A 212 -11.15 -8.17 11.27
CA GLU A 212 -10.10 -8.71 10.42
C GLU A 212 -9.49 -9.99 10.97
N SER A 213 -8.94 -10.82 10.08
CA SER A 213 -8.25 -12.03 10.49
C SER A 213 -7.03 -11.71 11.38
N THR A 214 -6.83 -12.53 12.41
CA THR A 214 -5.65 -12.41 13.28
C THR A 214 -4.35 -12.59 12.48
N ALA A 215 -4.34 -13.46 11.47
CA ALA A 215 -3.22 -13.59 10.55
C ALA A 215 -2.81 -12.25 9.92
N TYR A 216 -3.79 -11.49 9.41
CA TYR A 216 -3.55 -10.20 8.78
C TYR A 216 -3.00 -9.16 9.77
N VAL A 217 -3.63 -9.06 10.95
CA VAL A 217 -3.17 -8.12 11.99
C VAL A 217 -1.75 -8.46 12.46
N LEU A 218 -1.42 -9.74 12.61
CA LEU A 218 -0.07 -10.20 12.98
C LEU A 218 0.95 -10.01 11.84
N ASN A 219 0.52 -9.97 10.58
CA ASN A 219 1.42 -9.61 9.48
C ASN A 219 1.76 -8.11 9.50
N GLN A 220 0.78 -7.25 9.78
CA GLN A 220 0.98 -5.80 9.88
C GLN A 220 1.76 -5.40 11.15
N PHE A 221 1.48 -6.02 12.30
CA PHE A 221 2.12 -5.70 13.57
C PHE A 221 2.48 -6.92 14.44
N GLY A 222 3.24 -7.87 13.88
CA GLY A 222 3.69 -9.06 14.60
C GLY A 222 4.87 -8.83 15.56
N ALA A 223 5.49 -9.95 16.00
CA ALA A 223 6.59 -9.94 16.98
C ALA A 223 7.80 -9.10 16.54
N VAL A 224 8.12 -9.09 15.24
CA VAL A 224 9.21 -8.27 14.69
C VAL A 224 8.94 -6.78 14.86
N HIS A 225 7.72 -6.34 14.53
CA HIS A 225 7.31 -4.94 14.66
C HIS A 225 7.26 -4.52 16.13
N LEU A 226 6.67 -5.36 16.99
CA LEU A 226 6.63 -5.10 18.43
C LEU A 226 8.04 -4.96 19.02
N ASN A 227 8.96 -5.85 18.63
CA ASN A 227 10.34 -5.79 19.08
C ASN A 227 11.04 -4.52 18.59
N ALA A 228 10.83 -4.12 17.33
CA ALA A 228 11.37 -2.89 16.77
C ALA A 228 10.85 -1.65 17.52
N THR A 229 9.55 -1.58 17.80
CA THR A 229 8.95 -0.50 18.58
C THR A 229 9.52 -0.44 20.00
N ALA A 230 9.75 -1.57 20.65
CA ALA A 230 10.25 -1.62 22.03
C ALA A 230 11.76 -1.34 22.16
N ASN A 231 12.55 -1.59 21.11
CA ASN A 231 14.02 -1.55 21.15
C ASN A 231 14.63 -0.59 20.13
N SER A 232 13.92 0.49 19.79
CA SER A 232 14.44 1.54 18.89
C SER A 232 14.82 1.05 17.48
N GLY A 233 14.17 -0.02 17.01
CA GLY A 233 14.35 -0.61 15.67
C GLY A 233 13.44 -0.04 14.59
N LEU A 234 12.72 1.06 14.87
CA LEU A 234 12.04 1.88 13.86
C LEU A 234 13.01 2.97 13.42
N LEU A 235 13.33 3.02 12.14
CA LEU A 235 14.41 3.85 11.59
C LEU A 235 13.86 4.96 10.70
N MET A 236 14.33 6.18 10.91
CA MET A 236 14.07 7.33 10.03
C MET A 236 15.28 7.63 9.16
N THR A 237 15.05 8.30 8.03
CA THR A 237 16.12 8.77 7.15
C THR A 237 16.82 9.98 7.77
N GLY A 238 18.15 10.00 7.72
CA GLY A 238 18.97 11.15 8.14
C GLY A 238 18.71 12.42 7.34
N THR A 239 18.11 12.29 6.16
CA THR A 239 17.61 13.40 5.34
C THR A 239 16.30 13.99 5.86
N LEU A 240 15.61 13.31 6.77
CA LEU A 240 14.25 13.65 7.23
C LEU A 240 13.28 13.86 6.06
N ASN A 241 13.48 13.08 5.01
CA ASN A 241 12.75 13.15 3.76
C ASN A 241 12.88 11.80 3.06
N ASN A 242 11.83 10.99 3.10
CA ASN A 242 11.84 9.65 2.55
C ASN A 242 11.82 9.64 1.01
N SER A 243 11.34 10.71 0.36
CA SER A 243 11.34 10.82 -1.11
C SER A 243 12.74 10.85 -1.71
N VAL A 244 13.75 11.33 -0.97
CA VAL A 244 15.15 11.42 -1.44
C VAL A 244 15.71 10.07 -1.89
N LEU A 245 15.33 8.97 -1.22
CA LEU A 245 15.75 7.62 -1.64
C LEU A 245 15.30 7.34 -3.07
N TYR A 246 14.06 7.66 -3.38
CA TYR A 246 13.44 7.33 -4.66
C TYR A 246 13.92 8.22 -5.80
N ASP A 247 14.21 9.49 -5.51
CA ASP A 247 14.88 10.40 -6.45
C ASP A 247 16.28 9.87 -6.81
N ARG A 248 17.03 9.40 -5.81
CA ARG A 248 18.37 8.83 -6.01
C ARG A 248 18.33 7.48 -6.74
N ILE A 249 17.32 6.64 -6.48
CA ILE A 249 17.07 5.42 -7.26
C ILE A 249 16.76 5.77 -8.71
N ALA A 250 15.87 6.73 -8.97
CA ALA A 250 15.54 7.15 -10.33
C ALA A 250 16.78 7.67 -11.08
N ALA A 251 17.61 8.48 -10.43
CA ALA A 251 18.87 8.95 -11.00
C ALA A 251 19.85 7.80 -11.29
N HIS A 252 19.92 6.80 -10.42
CA HIS A 252 20.73 5.60 -10.62
C HIS A 252 20.26 4.73 -11.79
N LEU A 253 18.94 4.60 -11.98
CA LEU A 253 18.36 3.86 -13.11
C LEU A 253 18.52 4.61 -14.44
N GLY A 254 18.36 5.94 -14.41
CA GLY A 254 18.47 6.81 -15.58
C GLY A 254 17.16 7.04 -16.32
N ALA A 255 17.07 8.17 -17.03
CA ALA A 255 15.84 8.65 -17.67
C ALA A 255 15.30 7.75 -18.79
N ALA A 256 16.11 6.86 -19.35
CA ALA A 256 15.68 5.91 -20.38
C ALA A 256 14.97 4.67 -19.80
N ASP A 257 15.05 4.46 -18.49
CA ASP A 257 14.67 3.22 -17.82
C ASP A 257 13.56 3.42 -16.78
N VAL A 258 13.06 4.66 -16.64
CA VAL A 258 11.87 4.99 -15.86
C VAL A 258 10.92 5.80 -16.75
N LEU A 259 9.75 5.24 -17.01
CA LEU A 259 8.66 5.91 -17.71
C LEU A 259 7.66 6.41 -16.68
N TYR A 260 7.70 7.70 -16.42
CA TYR A 260 6.76 8.41 -15.55
C TYR A 260 5.45 8.73 -16.26
N ARG A 261 4.42 9.03 -15.46
CA ARG A 261 3.07 9.35 -15.94
C ARG A 261 2.55 8.32 -16.92
N ALA A 262 2.96 7.06 -16.77
CA ALA A 262 2.79 6.01 -17.75
C ALA A 262 2.02 4.82 -17.17
N THR A 263 1.15 4.23 -17.99
CA THR A 263 0.40 3.02 -17.61
C THR A 263 0.45 1.98 -18.71
N ALA A 264 0.48 0.70 -18.34
CA ALA A 264 0.30 -0.38 -19.29
C ALA A 264 -1.18 -0.44 -19.68
N VAL A 265 -1.48 -0.18 -20.95
CA VAL A 265 -2.86 -0.11 -21.45
C VAL A 265 -3.27 -1.35 -22.23
N ARG A 266 -2.30 -2.18 -22.61
CA ARG A 266 -2.56 -3.44 -23.31
C ARG A 266 -1.36 -4.37 -23.25
N ALA A 267 -1.54 -5.64 -22.88
CA ALA A 267 -0.61 -6.70 -23.26
C ALA A 267 -0.87 -7.12 -24.71
N VAL A 268 0.19 -7.19 -25.51
CA VAL A 268 0.13 -7.60 -26.92
C VAL A 268 0.79 -8.97 -27.14
N GLU A 269 1.63 -9.41 -26.20
CA GLU A 269 2.20 -10.76 -26.13
C GLU A 269 2.52 -11.10 -24.68
N ARG A 270 2.17 -12.32 -24.24
CA ARG A 270 2.66 -12.96 -23.02
C ARG A 270 2.84 -14.45 -23.34
N THR A 271 4.10 -14.87 -23.41
CA THR A 271 4.51 -16.26 -23.62
C THR A 271 5.42 -16.68 -22.48
N ALA A 272 5.91 -17.93 -22.48
CA ALA A 272 6.85 -18.41 -21.46
C ALA A 272 8.16 -17.58 -21.40
N ASP A 273 8.56 -17.01 -22.54
CA ASP A 273 9.88 -16.41 -22.73
C ASP A 273 9.86 -14.92 -23.12
N ALA A 274 8.66 -14.37 -23.41
CA ALA A 274 8.51 -12.99 -23.84
C ALA A 274 7.22 -12.34 -23.33
N VAL A 275 7.31 -11.05 -23.08
CA VAL A 275 6.18 -10.16 -22.79
C VAL A 275 6.33 -8.92 -23.64
N ALA A 276 5.25 -8.44 -24.22
CA ALA A 276 5.22 -7.13 -24.85
C ALA A 276 3.97 -6.35 -24.43
N LEU A 277 4.19 -5.12 -23.99
CA LEU A 277 3.18 -4.22 -23.46
C LEU A 277 3.12 -2.93 -24.28
N VAL A 278 1.92 -2.48 -24.58
CA VAL A 278 1.69 -1.11 -25.01
C VAL A 278 1.54 -0.26 -23.76
N VAL A 279 2.41 0.72 -23.62
CA VAL A 279 2.43 1.67 -22.53
C VAL A 279 2.01 3.03 -23.06
N ALA A 280 1.06 3.68 -22.39
CA ALA A 280 0.62 5.03 -22.74
C ALA A 280 1.22 6.05 -21.77
N ASP A 281 1.76 7.13 -22.32
CA ASP A 281 2.10 8.36 -21.58
C ASP A 281 0.81 9.17 -21.37
N GLY A 282 0.48 9.44 -20.10
CA GLY A 282 -0.70 10.16 -19.65
C GLY A 282 -0.69 11.66 -19.98
N THR A 283 0.45 12.22 -20.41
CA THR A 283 0.55 13.66 -20.76
C THR A 283 0.49 13.93 -22.26
N ALA A 284 1.01 13.02 -23.08
CA ALA A 284 1.17 13.24 -24.50
C ALA A 284 0.26 12.35 -25.38
N GLY A 285 -0.41 11.35 -24.80
CA GLY A 285 -1.14 10.33 -25.57
C GLY A 285 -0.24 9.47 -26.46
N CYS A 286 1.08 9.68 -26.40
CA CYS A 286 2.09 8.88 -27.06
C CYS A 286 2.10 7.47 -26.47
N LYS A 287 2.22 6.47 -27.35
CA LYS A 287 2.30 5.08 -26.96
C LYS A 287 3.69 4.55 -27.26
N LYS A 288 4.26 3.80 -26.32
CA LYS A 288 5.49 3.04 -26.50
C LYS A 288 5.18 1.55 -26.49
N LEU A 289 5.96 0.79 -27.25
CA LEU A 289 5.95 -0.66 -27.21
C LEU A 289 7.13 -1.12 -26.36
N VAL A 290 6.84 -1.67 -25.19
CA VAL A 290 7.87 -2.26 -24.31
C VAL A 290 7.90 -3.76 -24.54
N LYS A 291 9.05 -4.28 -24.97
CA LYS A 291 9.32 -5.72 -25.11
C LYS A 291 10.29 -6.16 -24.02
N ALA A 292 9.96 -7.25 -23.35
CA ALA A 292 10.76 -7.81 -22.28
C ALA A 292 10.71 -9.35 -22.27
N LYS A 293 11.63 -9.97 -21.52
CA LYS A 293 11.60 -11.42 -21.29
C LYS A 293 10.71 -11.80 -20.11
N LYS A 294 10.57 -10.90 -19.13
CA LYS A 294 9.77 -11.09 -17.92
C LYS A 294 8.99 -9.82 -17.56
N LEU A 295 7.82 -10.03 -16.97
CA LEU A 295 6.97 -9.02 -16.36
C LEU A 295 7.02 -9.17 -14.85
N LEU A 296 7.29 -8.08 -14.13
CA LEU A 296 7.16 -8.00 -12.69
C LEU A 296 6.04 -7.00 -12.34
N VAL A 297 4.99 -7.49 -11.67
CA VAL A 297 3.84 -6.67 -11.26
C VAL A 297 4.03 -6.25 -9.81
N THR A 298 4.17 -4.94 -9.57
CA THR A 298 4.29 -4.36 -8.21
C THR A 298 3.25 -3.26 -7.91
N ILE A 299 2.33 -3.05 -8.86
CA ILE A 299 1.09 -2.29 -8.67
C ILE A 299 0.09 -3.11 -7.83
N PRO A 300 -0.91 -2.46 -7.22
CA PRO A 300 -2.00 -3.17 -6.58
C PRO A 300 -2.67 -4.14 -7.56
N PRO A 301 -2.74 -5.44 -7.27
CA PRO A 301 -3.18 -6.42 -8.24
C PRO A 301 -4.72 -6.56 -8.15
N LEU A 302 -5.42 -5.46 -8.40
CA LEU A 302 -6.87 -5.42 -8.54
C LEU A 302 -7.25 -5.91 -9.94
N ALA A 303 -8.36 -6.63 -10.07
CA ALA A 303 -8.87 -7.08 -11.36
C ALA A 303 -8.95 -5.92 -12.39
N SER A 304 -9.40 -4.74 -11.96
CA SER A 304 -9.47 -3.53 -12.81
C SER A 304 -8.09 -3.01 -13.27
N THR A 305 -7.07 -3.12 -12.44
CA THR A 305 -5.70 -2.65 -12.76
C THR A 305 -4.95 -3.68 -13.60
N LEU A 306 -5.31 -4.96 -13.46
CA LEU A 306 -4.70 -6.08 -14.17
C LEU A 306 -5.39 -6.39 -15.52
N ALA A 307 -6.68 -6.10 -15.69
CA ALA A 307 -7.42 -6.36 -16.92
C ALA A 307 -6.78 -5.84 -18.23
N PRO A 308 -6.04 -4.72 -18.26
CA PRO A 308 -5.34 -4.30 -19.48
C PRO A 308 -4.19 -5.23 -19.87
N ILE A 309 -3.58 -5.93 -18.93
CA ILE A 309 -2.39 -6.77 -19.14
C ILE A 309 -2.69 -8.28 -19.05
N PHE A 310 -3.77 -8.68 -18.38
CA PHE A 310 -4.32 -10.04 -18.35
C PHE A 310 -5.60 -10.04 -19.21
N GLY A 311 -5.62 -10.83 -20.28
CA GLY A 311 -6.72 -10.88 -21.24
C GLY A 311 -7.69 -12.04 -21.00
N PRO A 312 -8.59 -12.33 -21.97
CA PRO A 312 -9.59 -13.40 -21.83
C PRO A 312 -9.01 -14.82 -21.65
N ALA A 313 -7.75 -15.03 -22.05
CA ALA A 313 -7.06 -16.32 -21.84
C ALA A 313 -6.58 -16.50 -20.39
N ASP A 314 -6.69 -15.47 -19.56
CA ASP A 314 -6.21 -15.43 -18.18
C ASP A 314 -7.35 -15.24 -17.19
N GLU A 315 -8.58 -15.61 -17.56
CA GLU A 315 -9.76 -15.48 -16.70
C GLU A 315 -9.57 -16.18 -15.36
N GLU A 316 -8.88 -17.33 -15.33
CA GLU A 316 -8.55 -18.04 -14.09
C GLU A 316 -7.56 -17.25 -13.20
N GLU A 317 -6.56 -16.59 -13.80
CA GLU A 317 -5.64 -15.72 -13.06
C GLU A 317 -6.36 -14.48 -12.52
N LEU A 318 -7.25 -13.87 -13.33
CA LEU A 318 -8.04 -12.71 -12.95
C LEU A 318 -9.10 -13.01 -11.87
N ASP A 319 -9.67 -14.22 -11.87
CA ASP A 319 -10.68 -14.62 -10.87
C ASP A 319 -10.12 -14.57 -9.45
N VAL A 320 -8.85 -14.96 -9.26
CA VAL A 320 -8.17 -14.89 -7.95
C VAL A 320 -8.19 -13.47 -7.37
N PHE A 321 -8.01 -12.46 -8.22
CA PHE A 321 -7.96 -11.05 -7.82
C PHE A 321 -9.33 -10.40 -7.68
N SER A 322 -10.40 -11.05 -8.19
CA SER A 322 -11.77 -10.55 -8.07
C SER A 322 -12.36 -10.74 -6.66
N ARG A 323 -11.73 -11.62 -5.87
CA ARG A 323 -12.17 -11.98 -4.51
C ARG A 323 -11.61 -11.07 -3.43
N TRP A 324 -10.79 -10.10 -3.80
CA TRP A 324 -10.11 -9.27 -2.82
C TRP A 324 -10.94 -8.04 -2.52
N THR A 325 -11.18 -7.80 -1.24
CA THR A 325 -11.68 -6.51 -0.77
C THR A 325 -10.52 -5.62 -0.38
N TYR A 326 -10.74 -4.31 -0.42
CA TYR A 326 -9.74 -3.35 -0.01
C TYR A 326 -10.29 -2.16 0.76
N ARG A 327 -9.37 -1.50 1.46
CA ARG A 327 -9.61 -0.24 2.12
C ARG A 327 -8.79 0.84 1.42
N SER A 328 -9.40 1.96 1.13
CA SER A 328 -8.71 3.12 0.60
C SER A 328 -7.97 3.84 1.72
N GLY A 329 -6.68 4.11 1.56
CA GLY A 329 -5.92 4.96 2.49
C GLY A 329 -5.79 6.38 1.94
N PHE A 330 -6.00 7.39 2.75
CA PHE A 330 -5.65 8.76 2.37
C PHE A 330 -4.77 9.38 3.42
N VAL A 331 -3.69 9.98 2.96
CA VAL A 331 -2.79 10.76 3.79
C VAL A 331 -2.78 12.21 3.32
N GLY A 332 -2.64 13.13 4.25
CA GLY A 332 -2.69 14.55 3.93
C GLY A 332 -1.86 15.39 4.87
N VAL A 333 -1.50 16.58 4.39
CA VAL A 333 -0.87 17.63 5.18
C VAL A 333 -1.86 18.77 5.36
N LEU A 334 -2.03 19.18 6.61
CA LEU A 334 -2.97 20.18 7.04
C LEU A 334 -2.22 21.37 7.61
N ASN A 335 -2.73 22.57 7.38
CA ASN A 335 -2.34 23.77 8.08
C ASN A 335 -3.59 24.46 8.63
N SER A 336 -3.41 25.50 9.46
CA SER A 336 -4.53 26.32 9.94
C SER A 336 -5.65 25.49 10.59
N THR A 337 -5.29 24.42 11.31
CA THR A 337 -6.23 23.45 11.89
C THR A 337 -6.91 23.96 13.15
N GLY A 338 -6.36 25.02 13.78
CA GLY A 338 -6.75 25.48 15.11
C GLY A 338 -6.20 24.62 16.25
N LEU A 339 -5.51 23.51 15.95
CA LEU A 339 -4.88 22.66 16.95
C LEU A 339 -3.52 23.24 17.38
N PRO A 340 -3.15 23.14 18.67
CA PRO A 340 -1.82 23.53 19.14
C PRO A 340 -0.75 22.54 18.66
N ASP A 341 0.48 23.02 18.47
CA ASP A 341 1.62 22.14 18.16
C ASP A 341 1.90 21.13 19.28
N GLY A 342 2.54 20.01 18.92
CA GLY A 342 2.91 18.96 19.88
C GLY A 342 1.73 18.11 20.36
N VAL A 343 0.59 18.12 19.65
CA VAL A 343 -0.54 17.24 19.93
C VAL A 343 -0.73 16.17 18.85
N GLU A 344 -1.24 15.04 19.29
CA GLU A 344 -1.79 13.99 18.43
C GLU A 344 -3.24 13.78 18.83
N VAL A 345 -4.17 14.04 17.92
CA VAL A 345 -5.59 13.79 18.12
C VAL A 345 -5.96 12.52 17.39
N VAL A 346 -6.45 11.52 18.14
CA VAL A 346 -6.80 10.19 17.63
C VAL A 346 -8.31 10.01 17.72
N ASN A 347 -8.92 9.56 16.63
CA ASN A 347 -10.34 9.29 16.59
C ASN A 347 -10.69 8.08 17.48
N ALA A 348 -11.75 8.19 18.26
CA ALA A 348 -12.24 7.12 19.12
C ALA A 348 -13.77 7.09 19.11
N SER A 349 -14.34 5.89 18.93
CA SER A 349 -15.77 5.67 19.08
C SER A 349 -16.17 5.76 20.56
N PRO A 350 -17.31 6.38 20.92
CA PRO A 350 -17.83 6.35 22.28
C PRO A 350 -18.34 4.95 22.69
N SER A 351 -18.47 4.02 21.74
CA SER A 351 -18.99 2.67 21.99
C SER A 351 -17.92 1.74 22.57
N ASN A 352 -18.20 1.15 23.73
CA ASN A 352 -17.37 0.10 24.30
C ASN A 352 -17.46 -1.22 23.53
N ALA A 353 -18.52 -1.44 22.74
CA ALA A 353 -18.69 -2.67 21.96
C ALA A 353 -17.62 -2.83 20.88
N SER A 354 -17.10 -1.71 20.34
CA SER A 354 -15.97 -1.71 19.41
C SER A 354 -14.63 -1.46 20.10
N LEU A 355 -14.55 -1.62 21.43
CA LEU A 355 -13.38 -1.25 22.23
C LEU A 355 -12.90 0.19 21.95
N ASN A 356 -13.85 1.09 21.65
CA ASN A 356 -13.66 2.48 21.27
C ASN A 356 -12.89 2.70 19.95
N LEU A 357 -12.73 1.67 19.11
CA LEU A 357 -12.18 1.84 17.77
C LEU A 357 -13.28 2.37 16.81
N PRO A 358 -12.94 3.29 15.89
CA PRO A 358 -13.81 3.72 14.80
C PRO A 358 -13.84 2.68 13.66
N GLY A 359 -14.68 2.92 12.65
CA GLY A 359 -14.74 2.08 11.44
C GLY A 359 -15.59 0.81 11.57
N GLY A 360 -16.33 0.66 12.67
CA GLY A 360 -17.23 -0.47 12.87
C GLY A 360 -18.20 -0.64 11.69
N GLY A 361 -18.36 -1.87 11.21
CA GLY A 361 -19.20 -2.15 10.04
C GLY A 361 -18.58 -1.73 8.70
N GLY A 362 -17.29 -1.38 8.69
CA GLY A 362 -16.55 -1.02 7.48
C GLY A 362 -16.72 0.44 7.07
N GLU A 363 -17.22 1.32 7.93
CA GLU A 363 -17.39 2.73 7.61
C GLU A 363 -16.06 3.45 7.36
N SER A 364 -16.09 4.46 6.49
CA SER A 364 -14.97 5.37 6.28
C SER A 364 -14.78 6.31 7.48
N PHE A 365 -13.55 6.53 7.93
CA PHE A 365 -13.25 7.39 9.08
C PHE A 365 -11.90 8.10 8.96
N VAL A 366 -11.80 9.29 9.55
CA VAL A 366 -10.51 9.92 9.84
C VAL A 366 -9.90 9.20 11.03
N TRP A 367 -8.68 8.73 10.91
CA TRP A 367 -8.00 7.99 11.96
C TRP A 367 -7.38 8.95 12.99
N ASN A 368 -6.60 9.91 12.54
CA ASN A 368 -5.89 10.83 13.42
C ASN A 368 -5.47 12.12 12.71
N VAL A 369 -5.16 13.14 13.49
CA VAL A 369 -4.49 14.38 13.10
C VAL A 369 -3.29 14.56 14.03
N ILE A 370 -2.08 14.57 13.47
CA ILE A 370 -0.82 14.48 14.20
C ILE A 370 0.02 15.72 13.89
N SER A 371 0.52 16.41 14.92
CA SER A 371 1.48 17.51 14.72
C SER A 371 2.71 17.00 13.94
N SER A 372 3.24 17.84 13.04
CA SER A 372 4.44 17.47 12.29
C SER A 372 5.70 17.44 13.16
N GLY A 373 5.70 18.17 14.29
CA GLY A 373 6.84 18.34 15.20
C GLY A 373 7.99 19.20 14.64
N LEU A 374 8.22 19.16 13.32
CA LEU A 374 9.29 19.89 12.63
C LEU A 374 8.84 21.25 12.10
N LEU A 375 7.57 21.38 11.72
CA LEU A 375 6.99 22.59 11.14
C LEU A 375 5.82 23.09 12.01
N PRO A 376 5.98 24.24 12.70
CA PRO A 376 4.92 24.82 13.51
C PRO A 376 3.63 25.05 12.69
N GLY A 377 2.49 24.68 13.26
CA GLY A 377 1.17 24.81 12.65
C GLY A 377 0.88 23.82 11.51
N VAL A 378 1.81 22.92 11.19
CA VAL A 378 1.64 21.87 10.18
C VAL A 378 1.33 20.55 10.85
N PHE A 379 0.31 19.87 10.34
CA PHE A 379 -0.16 18.58 10.81
C PHE A 379 -0.22 17.59 9.64
N ARG A 380 -0.18 16.31 9.96
CA ARG A 380 -0.53 15.23 9.03
C ARG A 380 -1.80 14.55 9.47
N THR A 381 -2.52 13.96 8.53
CA THR A 381 -3.76 13.21 8.80
C THR A 381 -3.77 11.89 8.06
N ASN A 382 -4.43 10.90 8.65
CA ASN A 382 -4.70 9.61 8.02
C ASN A 382 -6.21 9.39 7.96
N VAL A 383 -6.72 8.92 6.82
CA VAL A 383 -8.12 8.56 6.61
C VAL A 383 -8.17 7.13 6.08
N VAL A 384 -9.06 6.34 6.66
CA VAL A 384 -9.34 4.97 6.25
C VAL A 384 -10.71 4.95 5.59
N GLY A 385 -10.74 4.60 4.32
CA GLY A 385 -11.93 4.57 3.49
C GLY A 385 -12.36 3.17 3.12
N ASP A 386 -13.63 3.01 2.80
CA ASP A 386 -14.12 1.91 1.99
C ASP A 386 -13.63 2.03 0.53
N GLU A 387 -14.03 1.09 -0.33
CA GLU A 387 -13.64 1.05 -1.74
C GLU A 387 -14.20 2.23 -2.55
N GLY A 388 -15.29 2.86 -2.08
CA GLY A 388 -15.97 3.97 -2.75
C GLY A 388 -15.48 5.35 -2.33
N LEU A 389 -14.69 5.47 -1.26
CA LEU A 389 -14.22 6.76 -0.77
C LEU A 389 -13.29 7.43 -1.80
N THR A 390 -13.59 8.68 -2.15
CA THR A 390 -12.75 9.52 -3.03
C THR A 390 -11.84 10.44 -2.23
N ALA A 391 -10.85 11.07 -2.89
CA ALA A 391 -10.02 12.09 -2.24
C ALA A 391 -10.85 13.27 -1.72
N GLU A 392 -11.82 13.73 -2.50
CA GLU A 392 -12.73 14.81 -2.12
C GLU A 392 -13.58 14.40 -0.91
N GLY A 393 -14.04 13.15 -0.87
CA GLY A 393 -14.74 12.57 0.28
C GLY A 393 -13.85 12.53 1.53
N ALA A 394 -12.61 12.06 1.40
CA ALA A 394 -11.64 12.02 2.49
C ALA A 394 -11.32 13.42 3.05
N LYS A 395 -11.16 14.42 2.17
CA LYS A 395 -11.03 15.84 2.57
C LYS A 395 -12.25 16.33 3.34
N GLY A 396 -13.45 15.99 2.85
CA GLY A 396 -14.70 16.28 3.54
C GLY A 396 -14.75 15.71 4.95
N LEU A 397 -14.40 14.43 5.13
CA LEU A 397 -14.33 13.78 6.44
C LEU A 397 -13.37 14.49 7.41
N VAL A 398 -12.20 14.93 6.91
CA VAL A 398 -11.22 15.67 7.72
C VAL A 398 -11.73 17.05 8.09
N ALA A 399 -12.27 17.81 7.14
CA ALA A 399 -12.82 19.14 7.38
C ALA A 399 -13.97 19.09 8.41
N ASP A 400 -14.88 18.13 8.24
CA ASP A 400 -15.97 17.86 9.16
C ASP A 400 -15.48 17.53 10.56
N ALA A 401 -14.48 16.64 10.69
CA ALA A 401 -13.90 16.29 11.98
C ALA A 401 -13.28 17.51 12.67
N LEU A 402 -12.45 18.29 11.96
CA LEU A 402 -11.80 19.48 12.52
C LEU A 402 -12.82 20.54 12.95
N SER A 403 -13.89 20.75 12.16
CA SER A 403 -14.96 21.70 12.50
C SER A 403 -15.64 21.36 13.83
N ARG A 404 -15.78 20.07 14.14
CA ARG A 404 -16.43 19.59 15.37
C ARG A 404 -15.51 19.62 16.57
N ILE A 405 -14.21 19.33 16.39
CA ILE A 405 -13.22 19.31 17.48
C ILE A 405 -13.04 20.71 18.10
N GLY A 406 -13.26 21.78 17.33
CA GLY A 406 -13.47 23.13 17.88
C GLY A 406 -12.51 24.20 17.36
N GLY A 407 -12.84 24.78 16.21
CA GLY A 407 -12.48 26.16 15.89
C GLY A 407 -13.76 26.95 15.59
N GLU A 408 -14.06 27.99 16.38
CA GLU A 408 -14.88 29.08 15.86
C GLU A 408 -14.12 29.68 14.66
N GLY A 409 -14.65 29.52 13.45
CA GLY A 409 -14.22 30.26 12.26
C GLY A 409 -12.78 30.01 11.79
N GLY A 410 -12.55 28.90 11.10
CA GLY A 410 -11.34 28.72 10.29
C GLY A 410 -11.64 27.83 9.10
N GLU A 411 -11.72 28.40 7.90
CA GLU A 411 -11.61 27.63 6.66
C GLU A 411 -10.22 26.99 6.65
N GLY A 412 -10.13 25.73 7.09
CA GLY A 412 -8.88 24.99 7.14
C GLY A 412 -8.19 24.99 5.78
N GLY A 413 -6.98 25.53 5.73
CA GLY A 413 -6.17 25.55 4.53
C GLY A 413 -5.58 24.17 4.26
N PHE A 414 -5.62 23.77 2.99
CA PHE A 414 -5.04 22.51 2.53
C PHE A 414 -3.69 22.79 1.89
N ALA A 415 -2.59 22.45 2.57
CA ALA A 415 -1.22 22.72 2.07
C ALA A 415 -0.70 21.64 1.09
N GLY A 416 -1.22 20.40 1.15
CA GLY A 416 -0.82 19.31 0.27
C GLY A 416 -1.63 18.03 0.48
N TRP A 417 -1.98 17.34 -0.60
CA TRP A 417 -2.79 16.11 -0.61
C TRP A 417 -2.24 15.13 -1.64
N ILE A 418 -2.07 13.86 -1.26
CA ILE A 418 -1.78 12.79 -2.21
C ILE A 418 -2.69 11.59 -1.94
N LEU A 419 -3.24 11.06 -3.04
CA LEU A 419 -4.00 9.81 -3.10
C LEU A 419 -3.06 8.62 -2.86
N SER A 420 -3.24 7.88 -1.76
CA SER A 420 -2.57 6.59 -1.58
C SER A 420 -3.60 5.46 -1.61
N GLN A 421 -4.10 5.09 -2.80
CA GLN A 421 -4.88 3.85 -2.91
C GLN A 421 -4.04 2.68 -2.38
N GLY A 422 -4.45 2.15 -1.23
CA GLY A 422 -3.95 0.92 -0.64
C GLY A 422 -4.94 -0.19 -0.95
N VAL A 423 -4.43 -1.41 -1.11
CA VAL A 423 -5.23 -2.65 -1.07
C VAL A 423 -4.93 -3.29 0.30
N TRP A 424 -5.84 -3.97 1.01
CA TRP A 424 -5.99 -5.44 1.13
C TRP A 424 -6.83 -5.76 2.39
N VAL A 425 -7.84 -6.67 2.35
CA VAL A 425 -8.01 -7.94 3.13
C VAL A 425 -9.16 -8.79 2.51
N GLU A 426 -9.09 -10.13 2.51
CA GLU A 426 -10.20 -10.99 2.99
C GLU A 426 -9.67 -12.38 3.43
N TRP A 427 -10.31 -12.98 4.45
CA TRP A 427 -10.43 -14.42 4.61
C TRP A 427 -11.91 -14.83 4.77
N GLU A 428 -12.21 -15.96 4.13
CA GLU A 428 -13.52 -16.54 3.83
C GLU A 428 -14.30 -16.99 5.08
N LYS A 429 -15.61 -16.71 5.11
CA LYS A 429 -16.56 -17.43 5.96
C LYS A 429 -16.76 -18.84 5.39
N GLU A 430 -16.57 -19.85 6.23
CA GLU A 430 -16.87 -21.26 5.96
C GLU A 430 -18.14 -21.47 5.12
N TYR A 431 -18.01 -22.23 4.03
CA TYR A 431 -19.08 -23.08 3.55
C TYR A 431 -18.73 -24.54 3.83
N VAL A 432 -19.44 -25.10 4.81
CA VAL A 432 -19.66 -26.54 4.96
C VAL A 432 -20.24 -27.07 3.65
N LEU A 433 -19.42 -27.72 2.82
CA LEU A 433 -19.93 -28.49 1.69
C LEU A 433 -20.52 -29.81 2.20
N CYS A 434 -21.83 -29.79 2.36
CA CYS A 434 -22.68 -30.97 2.44
C CYS A 434 -22.48 -31.81 1.17
N GLY A 435 -22.13 -33.08 1.33
CA GLY A 435 -21.88 -33.99 0.22
C GLY A 435 -23.09 -34.26 -0.65
N ARG A 436 -22.85 -34.32 -1.97
CA ARG A 436 -23.51 -35.18 -2.96
C ARG A 436 -22.42 -35.46 -4.02
N GLY A 437 -21.99 -36.68 -4.30
CA GLY A 437 -22.78 -37.88 -4.48
C GLY A 437 -23.29 -37.92 -5.92
N LEU A 438 -22.43 -38.34 -6.85
CA LEU A 438 -22.83 -38.91 -8.14
C LEU A 438 -21.89 -40.08 -8.46
N GLY A 439 -22.27 -41.24 -7.95
CA GLY A 439 -22.15 -42.47 -8.72
C GLY A 439 -23.49 -42.72 -9.39
N GLU A 440 -23.42 -43.02 -10.69
CA GLU A 440 -24.48 -43.36 -11.66
C GLU A 440 -25.36 -42.22 -12.21
#